data_AF-A0AAE8M9W5-F1
#
_entry.id   AF-A0AAE8M9W5-F1
#
_cell.length_a   1.000
_cell.length_b   1.000
_cell.length_c   1.000
_cell.angle_alpha   90.00
_cell.angle_beta   90.00
_cell.angle_gamma   90.00
#
_symmetry.space_group_name_H-M   'P 1'
#
loop_
_entity.id
_entity.type
_entity.pdbx_description
1 polymer ?
#
loop_
_entity_poly.entity_id
_entity_poly.type
_entity_poly.pdbx_seq_one_letter_code
_entity_poly.pdbx_strand_id
1 'polypeptide(L)'
;MLPSTPSLAAFAVLLSRLSGCRGSNAVPTACFGDITTFPSCDAYQSILAKCNNPLNKDPSCYCNQEMLNAVIGCEGEWRQCDAGDSYDSTFQQIIRNWQQACPLSLLTSITTPSVSGPTGMLDITACETLNLICSQLHQAVTYCTASHTLSADISKCRCQSSILSLVSACEIDGPKLCPADTVTAADSWELQHCNAAASLRGLLTVGV
;
A
#
# COMPACT_ATOMS: atom_id res chain seq x y z
N MET A 1 -11.01 40.08 -28.03
CA MET A 1 -11.07 38.85 -27.24
C MET A 1 -9.71 38.67 -26.57
N LEU A 2 -9.57 39.09 -25.31
CA LEU A 2 -8.31 38.93 -24.56
C LEU A 2 -8.20 37.46 -24.11
N PRO A 3 -7.04 36.80 -24.27
CA PRO A 3 -6.81 35.54 -23.60
C PRO A 3 -6.74 35.82 -22.10
N SER A 4 -7.68 35.26 -21.36
CA SER A 4 -7.72 35.30 -19.90
C SER A 4 -6.43 34.69 -19.37
N THR A 5 -5.54 35.54 -18.85
CA THR A 5 -4.42 35.14 -18.00
C THR A 5 -4.96 34.22 -16.89
N PRO A 6 -4.39 33.02 -16.70
CA PRO A 6 -4.82 32.16 -15.60
C PRO A 6 -4.67 32.93 -14.29
N SER A 7 -5.81 33.19 -13.63
CA SER A 7 -5.89 33.96 -12.40
C SER A 7 -5.00 33.31 -11.33
N LEU A 8 -4.34 34.14 -10.52
CA LEU A 8 -3.65 33.72 -9.29
C LEU A 8 -4.47 32.74 -8.43
N ALA A 9 -5.79 32.86 -8.45
CA ALA A 9 -6.71 31.96 -7.76
C ALA A 9 -6.75 30.55 -8.38
N ALA A 10 -6.68 30.44 -9.71
CA ALA A 10 -6.64 29.15 -10.40
C ALA A 10 -5.32 28.40 -10.13
N PHE A 11 -4.20 29.14 -10.05
CA PHE A 11 -2.91 28.59 -9.63
C PHE A 11 -2.90 28.15 -8.17
N ALA A 12 -3.45 28.95 -7.25
CA ALA A 12 -3.52 28.58 -5.83
C ALA A 12 -4.42 27.34 -5.59
N VAL A 13 -5.51 27.19 -6.36
CA VAL A 13 -6.39 26.01 -6.34
C VAL A 13 -5.71 24.80 -6.97
N LEU A 14 -4.92 24.98 -8.03
CA LEU A 14 -4.10 23.92 -8.59
C LEU A 14 -3.10 23.41 -7.54
N LEU A 15 -2.36 24.30 -6.88
CA LEU A 15 -1.35 23.94 -5.87
C LEU A 15 -1.96 23.20 -4.67
N SER A 16 -3.14 23.62 -4.20
CA SER A 16 -3.83 22.95 -3.08
C SER A 16 -4.42 21.59 -3.46
N ARG A 17 -4.73 21.37 -4.74
CA ARG A 17 -5.23 20.08 -5.26
C ARG A 17 -4.11 19.13 -5.67
N LEU A 18 -2.98 19.66 -6.15
CA LEU A 18 -1.77 18.90 -6.42
C LEU A 18 -1.08 18.46 -5.11
N SER A 19 -1.25 19.21 -4.02
CA SER A 19 -0.81 18.77 -2.69
C SER A 19 -1.58 17.57 -2.10
N GLY A 20 -2.51 16.95 -2.84
CA GLY A 20 -3.17 15.70 -2.43
C GLY A 20 -2.22 14.54 -2.13
N CYS A 21 -0.97 14.59 -2.62
CA CYS A 21 0.07 13.62 -2.25
C CYS A 21 0.95 14.08 -1.09
N ARG A 22 0.78 15.29 -0.51
CA ARG A 22 1.56 15.76 0.66
C ARG A 22 1.21 15.01 1.96
N GLY A 23 0.49 13.91 1.86
CA GLY A 23 -0.06 13.14 2.96
C GLY A 23 0.51 11.74 3.05
N SER A 24 1.80 11.54 2.86
CA SER A 24 2.45 10.33 3.37
C SER A 24 3.96 10.52 3.51
N ASN A 25 4.37 10.84 4.74
CA ASN A 25 5.56 10.19 5.33
C ASN A 25 5.33 8.67 5.54
N ALA A 26 4.33 8.06 4.88
CA ALA A 26 4.27 6.63 4.69
C ALA A 26 5.17 6.36 3.47
N VAL A 27 6.44 6.04 3.64
CA VAL A 27 6.84 4.64 3.85
C VAL A 27 5.65 3.83 4.36
N PRO A 28 4.82 3.25 3.47
CA PRO A 28 3.90 2.23 3.92
C PRO A 28 4.83 1.11 4.39
N THR A 29 4.90 0.88 5.69
CA THR A 29 5.40 -0.38 6.25
C THR A 29 4.49 -1.57 5.86
N ALA A 30 3.66 -1.42 4.82
CA ALA A 30 2.57 -2.31 4.43
C ALA A 30 2.28 -2.25 2.91
N CYS A 31 3.27 -1.96 2.06
CA CYS A 31 3.10 -2.23 0.63
C CYS A 31 3.05 -3.74 0.38
N PHE A 32 2.36 -4.14 -0.68
CA PHE A 32 2.47 -5.47 -1.23
C PHE A 32 3.91 -5.71 -1.73
N GLY A 33 4.57 -6.72 -1.17
CA GLY A 33 5.94 -7.10 -1.53
C GLY A 33 7.03 -6.15 -0.99
N ASP A 34 8.23 -6.23 -1.56
CA ASP A 34 9.43 -5.51 -1.08
C ASP A 34 9.51 -4.04 -1.55
N ILE A 35 8.37 -3.42 -1.85
CA ILE A 35 8.33 -2.04 -2.36
C ILE A 35 8.59 -1.08 -1.20
N THR A 36 9.76 -0.45 -1.25
CA THR A 36 10.25 0.45 -0.19
C THR A 36 10.51 1.87 -0.68
N THR A 37 10.42 2.12 -1.98
CA THR A 37 10.76 3.41 -2.59
C THR A 37 9.74 3.83 -3.65
N PHE A 38 9.48 5.13 -3.74
CA PHE A 38 8.52 5.73 -4.67
C PHE A 38 9.18 6.88 -5.46
N PRO A 39 10.18 6.59 -6.31
CA PRO A 39 10.98 7.63 -6.97
C PRO A 39 10.16 8.58 -7.84
N SER A 40 9.04 8.14 -8.43
CA SER A 40 8.16 9.00 -9.24
C SER A 40 7.31 9.90 -8.35
N CYS A 41 6.83 9.40 -7.21
CA CYS A 41 6.19 10.26 -6.20
C CYS A 41 7.17 11.29 -5.62
N ASP A 42 8.42 10.90 -5.37
CA ASP A 42 9.48 11.80 -4.91
C ASP A 42 9.77 12.89 -5.95
N ALA A 43 9.87 12.50 -7.23
CA ALA A 43 10.03 13.45 -8.34
C ALA A 43 8.85 14.42 -8.40
N TYR A 44 7.61 13.93 -8.26
CA TYR A 44 6.41 14.75 -8.25
C TYR A 44 6.44 15.79 -7.11
N GLN A 45 6.80 15.36 -5.90
CA GLN A 45 6.93 16.25 -4.74
C GLN A 45 8.06 17.27 -4.92
N SER A 46 9.17 16.87 -5.53
CA SER A 46 10.30 17.74 -5.83
C SER A 46 9.90 18.84 -6.82
N ILE A 47 9.16 18.49 -7.88
CA ILE A 47 8.63 19.46 -8.85
C ILE A 47 7.65 20.43 -8.15
N LEU A 48 6.74 19.90 -7.31
CA LEU A 48 5.85 20.74 -6.51
C LEU A 48 6.63 21.69 -5.61
N ALA A 49 7.63 21.23 -4.88
CA ALA A 49 8.43 22.07 -3.99
C ALA A 49 9.18 23.16 -4.78
N LYS A 50 9.78 22.80 -5.91
CA LYS A 50 10.53 23.71 -6.79
C LYS A 50 9.63 24.80 -7.40
N CYS A 51 8.45 24.41 -7.86
CA CYS A 51 7.57 25.29 -8.60
C CYS A 51 6.55 26.03 -7.71
N ASN A 52 6.39 25.64 -6.44
CA ASN A 52 5.48 26.29 -5.49
C ASN A 52 6.14 27.51 -4.84
N ASN A 53 6.71 28.37 -5.67
CA ASN A 53 7.25 29.65 -5.27
C ASN A 53 6.21 30.74 -5.62
N PRO A 54 5.64 31.47 -4.65
CA PRO A 54 4.63 32.50 -4.91
C PRO A 54 5.13 33.65 -5.81
N LEU A 55 6.45 33.78 -5.97
CA LEU A 55 7.09 34.74 -6.88
C LEU A 55 7.30 34.18 -8.29
N ASN A 56 7.24 32.86 -8.49
CA ASN A 56 7.36 32.22 -9.79
C ASN A 56 5.97 31.78 -10.30
N LYS A 57 5.40 32.56 -11.20
CA LYS A 57 4.09 32.28 -11.83
C LYS A 57 4.22 31.64 -13.20
N ASP A 58 5.41 31.20 -13.58
CA ASP A 58 5.63 30.62 -14.89
C ASP A 58 4.93 29.25 -14.99
N PRO A 59 3.85 29.12 -15.80
CA PRO A 59 3.19 27.84 -15.99
C PRO A 59 4.13 26.78 -16.57
N SER A 60 5.22 27.14 -17.25
CA SER A 60 6.19 26.19 -17.80
C SER A 60 6.88 25.32 -16.73
N CYS A 61 6.94 25.80 -15.48
CA CYS A 61 7.49 25.04 -14.36
C CYS A 61 6.67 23.76 -14.07
N TYR A 62 5.35 23.83 -14.24
CA TYR A 62 4.43 22.72 -14.03
C TYR A 62 3.97 22.04 -15.32
N CYS A 63 3.80 22.82 -16.39
CA CYS A 63 3.22 22.38 -17.64
C CYS A 63 4.27 21.80 -18.57
N ASN A 64 4.91 20.72 -18.12
CA ASN A 64 5.94 20.02 -18.86
C ASN A 64 5.78 18.50 -18.72
N GLN A 65 6.51 17.77 -19.57
CA GLN A 65 6.50 16.30 -19.60
C GLN A 65 6.98 15.69 -18.27
N GLU A 66 7.92 16.35 -17.58
CA GLU A 66 8.49 15.86 -16.32
C GLU A 66 7.42 15.74 -15.23
N MET A 67 6.58 16.77 -15.09
CA MET A 67 5.45 16.77 -14.15
C MET A 67 4.44 15.67 -14.47
N LEU A 68 4.06 15.53 -15.75
CA LEU A 68 3.09 14.50 -16.16
C LEU A 68 3.65 13.09 -15.93
N ASN A 69 4.93 12.87 -16.26
CA ASN A 69 5.62 11.60 -16.03
C ASN A 69 5.67 11.27 -14.54
N ALA A 70 5.98 12.25 -13.69
CA ALA A 70 6.07 12.04 -12.25
C ALA A 70 4.71 11.66 -11.63
N VAL A 71 3.62 12.32 -12.06
CA VAL A 71 2.26 11.99 -11.61
C VAL A 71 1.84 10.59 -12.06
N ILE A 72 2.02 10.26 -13.34
CA ILE A 72 1.66 8.94 -13.89
C ILE A 72 2.55 7.82 -13.32
N GLY A 73 3.83 8.09 -13.13
CA GLY A 73 4.75 7.16 -12.48
C GLY A 73 4.34 6.91 -11.03
N CYS A 74 3.97 7.96 -10.29
CA CYS A 74 3.50 7.84 -8.91
C CYS A 74 2.20 7.04 -8.81
N GLU A 75 1.25 7.23 -9.75
CA GLU A 75 0.07 6.36 -9.88
C GLU A 75 0.48 4.89 -10.03
N GLY A 76 1.43 4.61 -10.94
CA GLY A 76 1.95 3.26 -11.15
C GLY A 76 2.58 2.65 -9.91
N GLU A 77 3.38 3.42 -9.15
CA GLU A 77 4.01 2.96 -7.91
C GLU A 77 2.98 2.64 -6.82
N TRP A 78 1.92 3.45 -6.70
CA TRP A 78 0.80 3.15 -5.80
C TRP A 78 0.02 1.91 -6.21
N ARG A 79 -0.17 1.68 -7.52
CA ARG A 79 -0.77 0.43 -8.02
C ARG A 79 0.06 -0.79 -7.67
N GLN A 80 1.39 -0.66 -7.67
CA GLN A 80 2.26 -1.74 -7.22
C GLN A 80 2.15 -1.96 -5.70
N CYS A 81 2.21 -0.88 -4.93
CA CYS A 81 2.17 -0.95 -3.48
C CYS A 81 0.83 -1.48 -2.94
N ASP A 82 -0.29 -1.07 -3.51
CA ASP A 82 -1.62 -1.51 -3.07
C ASP A 82 -2.12 -2.74 -3.82
N ALA A 83 -1.33 -3.26 -4.78
CA ALA A 83 -1.71 -4.33 -5.71
C ALA A 83 -3.14 -4.15 -6.29
N GLY A 84 -3.48 -2.90 -6.64
CA GLY A 84 -4.84 -2.46 -6.88
C GLY A 84 -4.94 -1.07 -7.48
N ASP A 85 -6.16 -0.58 -7.69
CA ASP A 85 -6.48 0.70 -8.36
C ASP A 85 -7.11 1.74 -7.41
N SER A 86 -7.03 1.51 -6.09
CA SER A 86 -7.70 2.32 -5.06
C SER A 86 -7.40 3.83 -5.16
N TYR A 87 -6.23 4.19 -5.68
CA TYR A 87 -5.77 5.57 -5.82
C TYR A 87 -5.95 6.17 -7.22
N ASP A 88 -6.37 5.39 -8.21
CA ASP A 88 -6.51 5.83 -9.60
C ASP A 88 -7.36 7.08 -9.71
N SER A 89 -8.51 7.09 -9.05
CA SER A 89 -9.42 8.25 -9.09
C SER A 89 -8.77 9.56 -8.64
N THR A 90 -7.85 9.49 -7.67
CA THR A 90 -7.09 10.63 -7.15
C THR A 90 -6.06 11.09 -8.17
N PHE A 91 -5.24 10.19 -8.71
CA PHE A 91 -4.23 10.52 -9.72
C PHE A 91 -4.85 11.04 -11.02
N GLN A 92 -5.94 10.43 -11.47
CA GLN A 92 -6.69 10.91 -12.63
C GLN A 92 -7.29 12.30 -12.39
N GLN A 93 -7.69 12.63 -11.16
CA GLN A 93 -8.11 14.00 -10.81
C GLN A 93 -6.95 15.00 -10.83
N ILE A 94 -5.76 14.60 -10.35
CA ILE A 94 -4.53 15.41 -10.42
C ILE A 94 -4.18 15.72 -11.88
N ILE A 95 -4.17 14.70 -12.76
CA ILE A 95 -3.90 14.85 -14.20
C ILE A 95 -4.92 15.79 -14.85
N ARG A 96 -6.22 15.62 -14.56
CA ARG A 96 -7.27 16.53 -15.08
C ARG A 96 -7.06 17.97 -14.63
N ASN A 97 -6.74 18.20 -13.37
CA ASN A 97 -6.49 19.54 -12.84
C ASN A 97 -5.26 20.17 -13.52
N TRP A 98 -4.19 19.39 -13.69
CA TRP A 98 -2.98 19.82 -14.39
C TRP A 98 -3.28 20.21 -15.85
N GLN A 99 -4.01 19.38 -16.60
CA GLN A 99 -4.43 19.69 -17.97
C GLN A 99 -5.27 20.97 -18.06
N GLN A 100 -6.18 21.19 -17.11
CA GLN A 100 -7.04 22.38 -17.10
C GLN A 100 -6.29 23.68 -16.77
N ALA A 101 -5.24 23.59 -15.97
CA ALA A 101 -4.45 24.77 -15.57
C ALA A 101 -3.37 25.13 -16.59
N CYS A 102 -2.94 24.18 -17.43
CA CYS A 102 -1.90 24.39 -18.40
C CYS A 102 -2.44 25.03 -19.69
N PRO A 103 -1.77 26.06 -20.22
CA PRO A 103 -2.15 26.62 -21.52
C PRO A 103 -1.94 25.58 -22.62
N LEU A 104 -2.90 25.50 -23.54
CA LEU A 104 -2.90 24.56 -24.67
C LEU A 104 -1.58 24.55 -25.45
N SER A 105 -0.93 25.71 -25.60
CA SER A 105 0.36 25.85 -26.30
C SER A 105 1.52 25.08 -25.67
N LEU A 106 1.44 24.76 -24.38
CA LEU A 106 2.45 23.92 -23.70
C LEU A 106 2.07 22.44 -23.79
N LEU A 107 0.78 22.13 -23.83
CA LEU A 107 0.27 20.75 -23.87
C LEU A 107 0.47 20.07 -25.23
N THR A 108 0.54 20.81 -26.33
CA THR A 108 0.71 20.25 -27.69
C THR A 108 2.02 19.48 -27.89
N SER A 109 3.01 19.71 -27.03
CA SER A 109 4.30 19.03 -27.06
C SER A 109 4.39 17.82 -26.13
N ILE A 110 3.37 17.58 -25.31
CA ILE A 110 3.38 16.59 -24.25
C ILE A 110 2.71 15.30 -24.74
N THR A 111 3.41 14.19 -24.55
CA THR A 111 2.89 12.84 -24.80
C THR A 111 2.38 12.24 -23.49
N THR A 112 1.26 11.51 -23.51
CA THR A 112 0.76 10.80 -22.33
C THR A 112 1.49 9.46 -22.21
N PRO A 113 2.34 9.25 -21.19
CA PRO A 113 2.91 7.92 -20.93
C PRO A 113 1.83 6.96 -20.43
N SER A 114 2.04 5.66 -20.62
CA SER A 114 1.18 4.63 -20.02
C SER A 114 1.50 4.46 -18.54
N VAL A 115 0.46 4.40 -17.70
CA VAL A 115 0.58 3.99 -16.29
C VAL A 115 0.91 2.50 -16.23
N SER A 116 1.89 2.12 -15.41
CA SER A 116 2.18 0.69 -15.19
C SER A 116 1.04 0.05 -14.39
N GLY A 117 0.53 -1.10 -14.85
CA GLY A 117 -0.46 -1.88 -14.10
C GLY A 117 0.18 -2.64 -12.93
N PRO A 118 -0.59 -3.06 -11.92
CA PRO A 118 -0.08 -3.85 -10.80
C PRO A 118 0.65 -5.11 -11.28
N THR A 119 1.78 -5.46 -10.67
CA THR A 119 2.49 -6.73 -10.93
C THR A 119 1.88 -7.91 -10.18
N GLY A 120 0.93 -7.66 -9.29
CA GLY A 120 0.16 -8.65 -8.54
C GLY A 120 -1.24 -8.14 -8.25
N MET A 121 -2.13 -9.04 -7.81
CA MET A 121 -3.49 -8.69 -7.40
C MET A 121 -3.70 -9.22 -5.99
N LEU A 122 -4.08 -8.34 -5.07
CA LEU A 122 -4.53 -8.74 -3.75
C LEU A 122 -5.91 -9.41 -3.88
N ASP A 123 -6.02 -10.66 -3.43
CA ASP A 123 -7.34 -11.27 -3.24
C ASP A 123 -7.92 -10.74 -1.93
N ILE A 124 -8.60 -9.59 -2.02
CA ILE A 124 -9.23 -8.92 -0.88
C ILE A 124 -10.17 -9.87 -0.13
N THR A 125 -10.87 -10.76 -0.86
CA THR A 125 -11.80 -11.72 -0.24
C THR A 125 -11.04 -12.79 0.54
N ALA A 126 -9.92 -13.28 0.00
CA ALA A 126 -9.02 -14.15 0.73
C ALA A 126 -8.45 -13.45 1.99
N CYS A 127 -8.14 -12.15 1.91
CA CYS A 127 -7.63 -11.39 3.05
C CYS A 127 -8.65 -11.13 4.14
N GLU A 128 -9.90 -10.82 3.80
CA GLU A 128 -10.98 -10.73 4.77
C GLU A 128 -11.23 -12.08 5.44
N THR A 129 -11.22 -13.17 4.66
CA THR A 129 -11.38 -14.53 5.17
C THR A 129 -10.24 -14.89 6.12
N LEU A 130 -9.00 -14.56 5.75
CA LEU A 130 -7.82 -14.77 6.57
C LEU A 130 -7.88 -13.97 7.89
N ASN A 131 -8.30 -12.71 7.84
CA ASN A 131 -8.49 -11.90 9.05
C ASN A 131 -9.50 -12.53 10.02
N LEU A 132 -10.59 -13.11 9.51
CA LEU A 132 -11.54 -13.85 10.33
C LEU A 132 -10.91 -15.10 10.96
N ILE A 133 -10.12 -15.85 10.20
CA ILE A 133 -9.38 -17.02 10.69
C ILE A 133 -8.39 -16.63 11.80
N CYS A 134 -7.61 -15.56 11.60
CA CYS A 134 -6.67 -15.05 12.60
C CYS A 134 -7.38 -14.56 13.87
N SER A 135 -8.55 -13.92 13.72
CA SER A 135 -9.37 -13.54 14.87
C SER A 135 -9.89 -14.76 15.63
N GLN A 136 -10.30 -15.82 14.92
CA GLN A 136 -10.71 -17.08 15.55
C GLN A 136 -9.55 -17.74 16.30
N LEU A 137 -8.34 -17.72 15.73
CA LEU A 137 -7.13 -18.20 16.42
C LEU A 137 -6.92 -17.47 17.74
N HIS A 138 -6.92 -16.14 17.70
CA HIS A 138 -6.74 -15.31 18.90
C HIS A 138 -7.81 -15.61 19.97
N GLN A 139 -9.06 -15.74 19.56
CA GLN A 139 -10.16 -16.09 20.47
C GLN A 139 -9.98 -17.48 21.08
N ALA A 140 -9.59 -18.48 20.28
CA ALA A 140 -9.37 -19.84 20.75
C ALA A 140 -8.21 -19.94 21.77
N VAL A 141 -7.09 -19.24 21.49
CA VAL A 141 -5.95 -19.17 22.42
C VAL A 141 -6.32 -18.47 23.72
N THR A 142 -7.07 -17.37 23.62
CA THR A 142 -7.58 -16.63 24.79
C THR A 142 -8.51 -17.51 25.62
N TYR A 143 -9.42 -18.24 24.96
CA TYR A 143 -10.33 -19.19 25.61
C TYR A 143 -9.58 -20.28 26.37
N CYS A 144 -8.56 -20.90 25.76
CA CYS A 144 -7.74 -21.91 26.41
C CYS A 144 -7.04 -21.37 27.66
N THR A 145 -6.55 -20.13 27.60
CA THR A 145 -5.86 -19.48 28.71
C THR A 145 -6.83 -19.10 29.84
N ALA A 146 -8.06 -18.69 29.49
CA ALA A 146 -9.08 -18.31 30.47
C ALA A 146 -9.79 -19.51 31.12
N SER A 147 -9.90 -20.63 30.41
CA SER A 147 -10.67 -21.80 30.85
C SER A 147 -9.86 -22.78 31.71
N HIS A 148 -8.54 -22.62 31.77
CA HIS A 148 -7.64 -23.53 32.47
C HIS A 148 -6.65 -22.76 33.33
N THR A 149 -6.39 -23.24 34.55
CA THR A 149 -5.43 -22.64 35.48
C THR A 149 -4.08 -23.36 35.49
N LEU A 150 -4.07 -24.64 35.12
CA LEU A 150 -2.85 -25.44 35.03
C LEU A 150 -2.22 -25.29 33.64
N SER A 151 -0.92 -24.98 33.59
CA SER A 151 -0.19 -24.78 32.33
C SER A 151 -0.25 -26.00 31.40
N ALA A 152 -0.31 -27.21 31.95
CA ALA A 152 -0.45 -28.44 31.15
C ALA A 152 -1.81 -28.51 30.43
N ASP A 153 -2.89 -28.08 31.07
CA ASP A 153 -4.23 -28.08 30.49
C ASP A 153 -4.40 -26.96 29.45
N ILE A 154 -3.83 -25.77 29.73
CA ILE A 154 -3.73 -24.68 28.74
C ILE A 154 -2.99 -25.18 27.50
N SER A 155 -1.84 -25.83 27.69
CA SER A 155 -1.02 -26.36 26.59
C SER A 155 -1.78 -27.40 25.78
N LYS A 156 -2.46 -28.34 26.45
CA LYS A 156 -3.26 -29.37 25.79
C LYS A 156 -4.42 -28.77 24.99
N CYS A 157 -5.05 -27.71 25.50
CA CYS A 157 -6.10 -26.98 24.79
C CYS A 157 -5.53 -26.28 23.55
N ARG A 158 -4.46 -25.49 23.69
CA ARG A 158 -3.81 -24.78 22.57
C ARG A 158 -3.27 -25.70 21.49
N CYS A 159 -2.86 -26.92 21.86
CA CYS A 159 -2.37 -27.93 20.91
C CYS A 159 -3.47 -28.80 20.29
N GLN A 160 -4.74 -28.45 20.44
CA GLN A 160 -5.83 -29.11 19.71
C GLN A 160 -5.67 -28.87 18.19
N SER A 161 -6.03 -29.90 17.41
CA SER A 161 -5.90 -29.86 15.95
C SER A 161 -6.68 -28.71 15.31
N SER A 162 -7.83 -28.34 15.85
CA SER A 162 -8.62 -27.19 15.39
C SER A 162 -7.86 -25.86 15.51
N ILE A 163 -7.12 -25.67 16.61
CA ILE A 163 -6.30 -24.47 16.82
C ILE A 163 -5.06 -24.50 15.93
N LEU A 164 -4.42 -25.66 15.77
CA LEU A 164 -3.26 -25.80 14.88
C LEU A 164 -3.62 -25.59 13.39
N SER A 165 -4.83 -25.94 12.97
CA SER A 165 -5.33 -25.59 11.63
C SER A 165 -5.47 -24.07 11.45
N LEU A 166 -5.95 -23.36 12.48
CA LEU A 166 -6.04 -21.90 12.46
C LEU A 166 -4.65 -21.25 12.44
N VAL A 167 -3.68 -21.81 13.18
CA VAL A 167 -2.26 -21.41 13.13
C VAL A 167 -1.69 -21.57 11.72
N SER A 168 -1.88 -22.72 11.09
CA SER A 168 -1.39 -22.94 9.72
C SER A 168 -1.95 -21.90 8.75
N ALA A 169 -3.26 -21.69 8.78
CA ALA A 169 -3.91 -20.76 7.87
C ALA A 169 -3.51 -19.31 8.15
N CYS A 170 -3.51 -18.88 9.41
CA CYS A 170 -3.23 -17.49 9.79
C CYS A 170 -1.74 -17.13 9.68
N GLU A 171 -0.86 -17.95 10.26
CA GLU A 171 0.54 -17.57 10.49
C GLU A 171 1.48 -18.07 9.37
N ILE A 172 1.12 -19.15 8.67
CA ILE A 172 1.96 -19.75 7.61
C ILE A 172 1.47 -19.36 6.21
N ASP A 173 0.19 -19.56 5.94
CA ASP A 173 -0.37 -19.28 4.62
C ASP A 173 -0.82 -17.83 4.46
N GLY A 174 -1.22 -17.20 5.56
CA GLY A 174 -1.72 -15.83 5.59
C GLY A 174 -0.78 -14.81 4.96
N PRO A 175 0.50 -14.73 5.37
CA PRO A 175 1.46 -13.78 4.80
C PRO A 175 1.69 -13.95 3.29
N LYS A 176 1.40 -15.13 2.72
CA LYS A 176 1.53 -15.39 1.27
C LYS A 176 0.38 -14.81 0.47
N LEU A 177 -0.80 -14.73 1.08
CA LEU A 177 -2.04 -14.27 0.44
C LEU A 177 -2.28 -12.78 0.70
N CYS A 178 -1.86 -12.31 1.87
CA CYS A 178 -2.10 -10.98 2.37
C CYS A 178 -0.82 -10.52 3.06
N PRO A 179 0.01 -9.71 2.38
CA PRO A 179 1.28 -9.27 2.94
C PRO A 179 1.03 -8.58 4.27
N ALA A 180 1.49 -9.24 5.31
CA ALA A 180 1.62 -8.78 6.67
C ALA A 180 3.00 -9.24 7.14
N ASP A 181 3.42 -8.80 8.33
CA ASP A 181 4.64 -9.32 8.92
C ASP A 181 4.58 -10.86 8.98
N THR A 182 5.58 -11.51 8.37
CA THR A 182 5.67 -12.97 8.37
C THR A 182 5.95 -13.45 9.79
N VAL A 183 5.03 -14.23 10.36
CA VAL A 183 5.24 -14.86 11.66
C VAL A 183 6.25 -15.99 11.47
N THR A 184 7.40 -15.91 12.17
CA THR A 184 8.35 -17.01 12.13
C THR A 184 7.92 -18.12 13.09
N ALA A 185 8.42 -19.34 12.87
CA ALA A 185 8.18 -20.44 13.81
C ALA A 185 8.63 -20.11 15.24
N ALA A 186 9.57 -19.16 15.40
CA ALA A 186 10.09 -18.70 16.68
C ALA A 186 9.18 -17.67 17.39
N ASP A 187 8.20 -17.10 16.69
CA ASP A 187 7.26 -16.13 17.24
C ASP A 187 5.94 -16.79 17.68
N SER A 188 5.59 -17.92 17.06
CA SER A 188 4.40 -18.69 17.40
C SER A 188 4.67 -19.71 18.51
N TRP A 189 3.96 -19.57 19.63
CA TRP A 189 4.08 -20.49 20.76
C TRP A 189 3.62 -21.90 20.38
N GLU A 190 2.52 -22.00 19.63
CA GLU A 190 1.93 -23.26 19.17
C GLU A 190 2.91 -24.04 18.29
N LEU A 191 3.58 -23.36 17.35
CA LEU A 191 4.58 -23.99 16.49
C LEU A 191 5.77 -24.51 17.29
N GLN A 192 6.15 -23.84 18.37
CA GLN A 192 7.26 -24.28 19.23
C GLN A 192 6.89 -25.46 20.13
N HIS A 193 5.71 -25.40 20.77
CA HIS A 193 5.41 -26.25 21.93
C HIS A 193 4.45 -27.39 21.60
N CYS A 194 3.72 -27.33 20.49
CA CYS A 194 2.81 -28.40 20.10
C CYS A 194 3.53 -29.44 19.23
N ASN A 195 3.61 -30.68 19.73
CA ASN A 195 4.21 -31.79 18.98
C ASN A 195 3.52 -32.02 17.63
N ALA A 196 2.20 -31.87 17.58
CA ALA A 196 1.41 -31.98 16.36
C ALA A 196 1.70 -30.87 15.32
N ALA A 197 2.37 -29.78 15.72
CA ALA A 197 2.83 -28.73 14.81
C ALA A 197 4.22 -29.02 14.18
N ALA A 198 4.80 -30.20 14.42
CA ALA A 198 6.10 -30.58 13.83
C ALA A 198 6.10 -30.54 12.29
N SER A 199 5.02 -30.97 11.64
CA SER A 199 4.88 -30.89 10.17
C SER A 199 4.75 -29.44 9.67
N LEU A 200 4.14 -28.56 10.46
CA LEU A 200 3.96 -27.15 10.13
C LEU A 200 5.28 -26.36 10.22
N ARG A 201 6.12 -26.66 11.21
CA ARG A 201 7.48 -26.09 11.33
C ARG A 201 8.34 -26.33 10.10
N GLY A 202 8.22 -27.51 9.48
CA GLY A 202 8.95 -27.85 8.26
C GLY A 202 8.58 -26.97 7.06
N LEU A 203 7.34 -26.47 7.00
CA LEU A 203 6.88 -25.58 5.92
C LEU A 203 7.52 -24.18 6.00
N LEU A 204 7.85 -23.72 7.20
CA LEU A 204 8.50 -22.42 7.41
C LEU A 204 10.02 -22.45 7.10
N THR A 205 10.66 -23.63 7.17
CA THR A 205 12.10 -23.78 6.87
C THR A 205 12.44 -23.92 5.38
N VAL A 206 11.43 -24.15 4.53
CA VAL A 206 11.62 -24.36 3.07
C VAL A 206 11.38 -23.06 2.27
N GLY A 207 10.88 -22.01 2.92
CA GLY A 207 10.59 -20.71 2.30
C GLY A 207 11.72 -19.68 2.42
N VAL A 208 12.96 -20.06 2.13
CA VAL A 208 14.10 -19.15 1.89
C VAL A 208 14.61 -19.34 0.48
#